data_AF-A0A3R6X8J9-F1
#
_entry.id   AF-A0A3R6X8J9-F1
#
_cell.length_a   1.000
_cell.length_b   1.000
_cell.length_c   1.000
_cell.angle_alpha   90.00
_cell.angle_beta   90.00
_cell.angle_gamma   90.00
#
_symmetry.space_group_name_H-M   'P 1'
#
loop_
_entity.id
_entity.type
_entity.pdbx_description
1 polymer ?
#
loop_
_entity_poly.entity_id
_entity_poly.type
_entity_poly.pdbx_seq_one_letter_code
_entity_poly.pdbx_strand_id
1 'polypeptide(L)' 'MLECYHLDPKLVYLEVIRFIMNMAKALNMQVISEEIETKEQAELIYDMGCDFAQGYYYSKPRPFV' A
#
# COMPACT_ATOMS: atom_id res chain seq x y z
N MET A 1 1.29 4.96 34.17
CA MET A 1 1.49 4.05 33.03
C MET A 1 0.25 4.23 32.18
N LEU A 2 0.31 5.15 31.22
CA LEU A 2 -0.87 5.66 30.51
C LEU A 2 -1.49 4.57 29.64
N GLU A 3 -2.77 4.32 29.84
CA GLU A 3 -3.62 3.56 28.93
C GLU A 3 -3.88 4.42 27.67
N CYS A 4 -3.03 4.27 26.67
CA CYS A 4 -3.33 4.59 25.28
C CYS A 4 -3.10 3.25 24.56
N TYR A 5 -4.03 2.63 23.84
CA TYR A 5 -4.46 3.04 22.51
C TYR A 5 -5.72 2.24 22.12
N HIS A 6 -6.87 2.90 22.05
CA HIS A 6 -7.99 2.44 21.23
C HIS A 6 -7.78 2.94 19.79
N LEU A 7 -6.67 2.55 19.16
CA LEU A 7 -6.42 2.90 17.76
C LEU A 7 -7.18 1.92 16.88
N ASP A 8 -7.93 2.46 15.91
CA ASP A 8 -8.46 1.65 14.82
C ASP A 8 -7.28 0.99 14.09
N PRO A 9 -7.18 -0.36 14.06
CA PRO A 9 -6.10 -1.06 13.39
C PRO A 9 -5.94 -0.67 11.91
N LYS A 10 -7.04 -0.27 11.24
CA LYS A 10 -6.98 0.20 9.85
C LYS A 10 -6.21 1.51 9.74
N LEU A 11 -6.40 2.44 10.68
CA LEU A 11 -5.68 3.71 10.69
C LEU A 11 -4.18 3.50 10.92
N VAL A 12 -3.79 2.58 11.81
CA VAL A 12 -2.38 2.25 12.05
C VAL A 12 -1.72 1.72 10.78
N TYR A 13 -2.40 0.80 10.07
CA TYR A 13 -1.87 0.22 8.84
C TYR A 13 -1.67 1.26 7.74
N LEU A 14 -2.64 2.17 7.55
CA LEU A 14 -2.54 3.26 6.57
C LEU A 14 -1.34 4.18 6.85
N GLU A 15 -1.10 4.51 8.12
CA GLU A 15 0.03 5.36 8.50
C GLU A 15 1.38 4.67 8.28
N VAL A 16 1.48 3.36 8.57
CA VAL A 16 2.68 2.58 8.26
C VAL A 16 2.99 2.59 6.76
N ILE A 17 1.99 2.37 5.91
CA ILE A 17 2.15 2.45 4.45
C ILE A 17 2.64 3.85 4.05
N ARG A 18 2.01 4.90 4.56
CA ARG A 18 2.39 6.30 4.27
C ARG A 18 3.85 6.57 4.65
N PHE A 19 4.32 6.07 5.78
CA PHE A 19 5.72 6.20 6.19
C PHE A 19 6.68 5.45 5.25
N ILE A 20 6.35 4.22 4.87
CA ILE A 20 7.15 3.43 3.93
C ILE A 20 7.25 4.13 2.56
N MET A 21 6.12 4.65 2.06
CA MET A 21 6.06 5.41 0.81
C MET A 21 6.97 6.64 0.83
N ASN A 22 6.89 7.43 1.90
CA ASN A 22 7.74 8.61 2.07
C ASN A 22 9.22 8.26 2.18
N MET A 23 9.55 7.16 2.86
CA MET A 23 10.92 6.66 2.98
C MET A 23 11.47 6.22 1.63
N ALA A 24 10.71 5.43 0.86
CA ALA A 24 11.12 4.99 -0.47
C ALA A 24 11.38 6.18 -1.39
N LYS A 25 10.49 7.19 -1.37
CA LYS A 25 10.67 8.44 -2.13
C LYS A 25 11.93 9.19 -1.73
N ALA A 26 12.20 9.32 -0.44
CA ALA A 26 13.41 9.98 0.07
C ALA A 26 14.70 9.26 -0.35
N LEU A 27 14.64 7.94 -0.54
CA LEU A 27 15.74 7.11 -1.01
C LEU A 27 15.78 6.98 -2.54
N ASN A 28 14.89 7.65 -3.26
CA ASN A 28 14.73 7.56 -4.72
C ASN A 28 14.52 6.10 -5.20
N MET A 29 13.74 5.33 -4.44
CA MET A 29 13.37 3.95 -4.76
C MET A 29 11.98 3.92 -5.38
N GLN A 30 11.77 2.96 -6.29
CA GLN A 30 10.45 2.65 -6.81
C GLN A 30 9.71 1.68 -5.88
N VAL A 31 8.39 1.85 -5.76
CA VAL A 31 7.54 1.01 -4.91
C VAL A 31 6.52 0.26 -5.76
N ILE A 32 6.35 -1.02 -5.44
CA ILE A 32 5.22 -1.84 -5.90
C ILE A 32 4.33 -2.18 -4.71
N SER A 33 3.04 -1.91 -4.83
CA SER A 33 2.05 -2.47 -3.91
C SER A 33 1.49 -3.76 -4.48
N GLU A 34 1.67 -4.86 -3.75
CA GLU A 34 1.10 -6.16 -4.10
C GLU A 34 -0.28 -6.35 -3.48
N GLU A 35 -1.00 -7.39 -3.93
CA GLU A 35 -2.31 -7.81 -3.42
C GLU A 35 -3.45 -6.78 -3.56
N ILE A 36 -3.46 -5.97 -4.62
CA ILE A 36 -4.60 -5.09 -4.95
C ILE A 36 -5.78 -5.91 -5.51
N GLU A 37 -6.88 -5.98 -4.76
CA GLU A 37 -8.07 -6.74 -5.10
C GLU A 37 -9.28 -5.88 -5.45
N THR A 38 -9.34 -4.64 -4.95
CA THR A 38 -10.45 -3.71 -5.21
C THR A 38 -9.99 -2.41 -5.85
N LYS A 39 -10.94 -1.70 -6.45
CA LYS A 39 -10.72 -0.37 -7.02
C LYS A 39 -10.34 0.64 -5.95
N GLU A 40 -10.96 0.58 -4.78
CA GLU A 40 -10.68 1.48 -3.66
C GLU A 40 -9.25 1.34 -3.15
N GLN A 41 -8.71 0.11 -3.12
CA GLN A 41 -7.30 -0.12 -2.80
C GLN A 41 -6.38 0.48 -3.87
N ALA A 42 -6.72 0.28 -5.15
CA ALA A 42 -5.95 0.83 -6.28
C ALA A 42 -5.90 2.37 -6.29
N GLU A 43 -7.03 3.02 -6.01
CA GLU A 43 -7.11 4.48 -5.91
C GLU A 43 -6.30 4.98 -4.71
N LEU A 44 -6.42 4.31 -3.55
CA LEU A 44 -5.70 4.69 -2.34
C LEU A 44 -4.16 4.67 -2.52
N ILE A 45 -3.61 3.58 -3.07
CA ILE A 45 -2.15 3.48 -3.28
C ILE A 45 -1.66 4.38 -4.41
N TYR A 46 -2.49 4.64 -5.44
CA TYR A 46 -2.20 5.64 -6.47
C TYR A 46 -2.09 7.05 -5.87
N ASP A 47 -3.06 7.45 -5.03
CA ASP A 47 -3.06 8.76 -4.37
C ASP A 47 -1.90 8.92 -3.38
N MET A 48 -1.39 7.83 -2.81
CA MET A 48 -0.17 7.82 -1.98
C MET A 48 1.13 7.93 -2.80
N GLY A 49 1.06 7.89 -4.13
CA GLY A 49 2.21 8.03 -5.02
C GLY A 49 2.97 6.73 -5.27
N CYS A 50 2.29 5.57 -5.23
CA CYS A 50 2.89 4.28 -5.57
C CYS A 50 3.19 4.20 -7.08
N ASP A 51 4.38 3.72 -7.44
CA ASP A 51 4.82 3.65 -8.84
C ASP A 51 4.12 2.52 -9.60
N PHE A 52 3.97 1.37 -8.93
CA PHE A 52 3.43 0.15 -9.53
C PHE A 52 2.42 -0.53 -8.61
N ALA A 53 1.47 -1.22 -9.22
CA ALA A 53 0.46 -1.97 -8.50
C ALA A 53 0.29 -3.36 -9.11
N GLN A 54 0.17 -4.38 -8.27
CA GLN A 54 -0.08 -5.75 -8.65
C GLN A 54 -1.20 -6.33 -7.79
N GLY A 55 -2.10 -7.08 -8.42
CA GLY A 55 -3.11 -7.84 -7.71
C GLY A 55 -4.26 -8.28 -8.61
N TYR A 56 -5.19 -9.03 -8.04
CA TYR A 56 -6.29 -9.66 -8.77
C TYR A 56 -7.26 -8.66 -9.39
N TYR A 57 -7.30 -7.42 -8.88
CA TYR A 57 -8.00 -6.31 -9.52
C TYR A 57 -7.52 -6.08 -10.96
N TYR A 58 -6.21 -6.20 -11.20
CA TYR A 58 -5.61 -5.99 -12.52
C TYR A 58 -5.52 -7.28 -13.33
N SER A 59 -4.93 -8.33 -12.73
CA SER A 59 -4.76 -9.63 -13.38
C SER A 59 -4.48 -10.71 -12.35
N LYS A 60 -5.08 -11.88 -12.53
CA LYS A 60 -4.61 -13.10 -11.86
C LYS A 60 -3.26 -13.52 -12.45
N PRO A 61 -2.45 -14.32 -11.72
CA PRO A 61 -1.27 -14.97 -12.26
C PRO A 61 -1.61 -15.75 -13.53
N ARG A 62 -0.78 -15.61 -14.56
CA ARG A 62 -0.91 -16.31 -15.83
C ARG A 62 0.31 -17.22 -16.03
N PRO A 63 0.16 -18.37 -16.71
CA PRO A 63 1.29 -19.22 -17.05
C PRO A 63 2.35 -18.42 -17.83
N PHE A 64 3.61 -18.70 -17.56
CA PHE A 64 4.71 -18.18 -18.37
C PHE A 64 4.81 -19.06 -19.63
N VAL A 65 4.32 -18.53 -20.75
CA VAL A 65 4.32 -19.20 -22.07
C VAL A 65 5.22 -18.46 -23.04
#